data_AF-A0A9E6VYT4-F1
#
_entry.id   AF-A0A9E6VYT4-F1
#
_cell.length_a   1.000
_cell.length_b   1.000
_cell.length_c   1.000
_cell.angle_alpha   90.00
_cell.angle_beta   90.00
_cell.angle_gamma   90.00
#
_symmetry.space_group_name_H-M   'P 1'
#
loop_
_entity.id
_entity.type
_entity.pdbx_description
1 polymer ?
#
loop_
_entity_poly.entity_id
_entity_poly.type
_entity_poly.pdbx_seq_one_letter_code
_entity_poly.pdbx_strand_id
1 'polypeptide(L)'
;MITDIEKHSLAAIPAIDTEIFDGWHIRLAGNHTRRANSVNVLKRGHLPLGQKIPHCEEIYAGNRQPCHFRLTPLAEPELEPLLEARGYCRSGETEVRICPLHTAEAVRETDAV
;
A
#
# COMPACT_ATOMS: atom_id res chain seq x y z
N MET A 1 -3.01 -1.00 -16.34
CA MET A 1 -1.61 -0.54 -16.16
C MET A 1 -1.28 -0.30 -14.69
N ILE A 2 -1.68 0.81 -14.05
CA ILE A 2 -1.36 1.06 -12.61
C ILE A 2 -1.92 -0.05 -11.72
N THR A 3 -3.19 -0.41 -11.88
CA THR A 3 -3.81 -1.50 -11.11
C THR A 3 -3.06 -2.83 -11.21
N ASP A 4 -2.51 -3.15 -12.37
CA ASP A 4 -1.79 -4.42 -12.57
C ASP A 4 -0.44 -4.39 -11.86
N ILE A 5 0.30 -3.28 -11.97
CA ILE A 5 1.55 -3.07 -11.24
C ILE A 5 1.31 -3.16 -9.72
N GLU A 6 0.23 -2.55 -9.23
CA GLU A 6 -0.11 -2.56 -7.81
C GLU A 6 -0.50 -3.96 -7.32
N LYS A 7 -1.29 -4.71 -8.11
CA LYS A 7 -1.62 -6.11 -7.81
C LYS A 7 -0.37 -6.99 -7.72
N HIS A 8 0.54 -6.87 -8.69
CA HIS A 8 1.79 -7.64 -8.69
C HIS A 8 2.71 -7.24 -7.52
N SER A 9 2.82 -5.94 -7.23
CA SER A 9 3.60 -5.43 -6.10
C SER A 9 3.05 -5.94 -4.76
N LEU A 10 1.72 -5.99 -4.62
CA LEU A 10 1.05 -6.53 -3.45
C LEU A 10 1.35 -8.02 -3.25
N ALA A 11 1.32 -8.80 -4.34
CA ALA A 11 1.55 -10.23 -4.34
C ALA A 11 3.02 -10.64 -4.11
N ALA A 12 3.97 -9.76 -4.41
CA ALA A 12 5.40 -10.06 -4.32
C ALA A 12 5.91 -10.34 -2.90
N ILE A 13 5.27 -9.76 -1.88
CA ILE A 13 5.60 -10.00 -0.47
C ILE A 13 4.30 -10.38 0.23
N PRO A 14 4.08 -11.65 0.61
CA PRO A 14 2.84 -12.07 1.26
C PRO A 14 2.73 -11.49 2.68
N ALA A 15 1.49 -11.30 3.13
CA ALA A 15 1.18 -10.99 4.53
C ALA A 15 0.85 -12.30 5.26
N ILE A 16 0.84 -12.27 6.59
CA ILE A 16 0.41 -13.42 7.39
C ILE A 16 -1.10 -13.59 7.26
N ASP A 17 -1.82 -12.47 7.32
CA ASP A 17 -3.26 -12.43 7.14
C ASP A 17 -3.66 -11.24 6.26
N THR A 18 -4.77 -11.37 5.53
CA THR A 18 -5.32 -10.32 4.68
C THR A 18 -6.83 -10.37 4.68
N GLU A 19 -7.43 -9.30 5.17
CA GLU A 19 -8.87 -9.07 5.04
C GLU A 19 -9.15 -8.21 3.80
N ILE A 20 -10.21 -8.56 3.06
CA ILE A 20 -10.71 -7.75 1.94
C ILE A 20 -12.00 -7.07 2.39
N PHE A 21 -11.95 -5.75 2.53
CA PHE A 21 -13.08 -4.93 2.96
C PHE A 21 -13.37 -3.84 1.92
N ASP A 22 -14.52 -3.94 1.24
CA ASP A 22 -14.97 -2.97 0.23
C ASP A 22 -13.86 -2.59 -0.79
N GLY A 23 -13.15 -3.62 -1.29
CA GLY A 23 -12.08 -3.46 -2.27
C GLY A 23 -10.70 -3.06 -1.71
N TRP A 24 -10.60 -2.80 -0.40
CA TRP A 24 -9.34 -2.53 0.29
C TRP A 24 -8.77 -3.82 0.87
N HIS A 25 -7.46 -3.99 0.79
CA HIS A 25 -6.75 -5.13 1.37
C HIS A 25 -6.08 -4.66 2.66
N ILE A 26 -6.55 -5.16 3.80
CA ILE A 26 -6.02 -4.86 5.13
C ILE A 26 -5.07 -5.99 5.49
N ARG A 27 -3.78 -5.70 5.56
CA ARG A 27 -2.73 -6.72 5.62
C ARG A 27 -2.00 -6.69 6.95
N LEU A 28 -1.93 -7.85 7.60
CA LEU A 28 -1.29 -8.04 8.89
C LEU A 28 -0.05 -8.90 8.71
N ALA A 29 1.10 -8.39 9.17
CA ALA A 29 2.38 -9.09 9.02
C ALA A 29 3.25 -9.07 10.29
N GLY A 30 2.64 -8.93 11.47
CA GLY A 30 3.34 -9.08 12.76
C GLY A 30 4.57 -8.17 12.92
N ASN A 31 4.50 -6.93 12.40
CA ASN A 31 5.54 -5.90 12.44
C ASN A 31 6.81 -6.18 11.61
N HIS A 32 6.76 -7.09 10.62
CA HIS A 32 7.94 -7.42 9.80
C HIS A 32 8.36 -6.28 8.84
N THR A 33 7.48 -5.88 7.92
CA THR A 33 7.73 -4.76 7.00
C THR A 33 6.45 -3.95 6.78
N ARG A 34 6.56 -2.63 6.58
CA ARG A 34 5.38 -1.77 6.28
C ARG A 34 4.68 -2.16 4.97
N ARG A 35 5.42 -2.69 3.99
CA ARG A 35 4.85 -3.16 2.71
C ARG A 35 3.89 -4.34 2.90
N ALA A 36 4.25 -5.29 3.77
CA ALA A 36 3.39 -6.41 4.12
C ALA A 36 2.36 -6.07 5.20
N ASN A 37 2.59 -5.00 5.97
CA ASN A 37 1.73 -4.52 7.07
C ASN A 37 1.12 -3.15 6.75
N SER A 38 0.20 -3.11 5.77
CA SER A 38 -0.50 -1.88 5.37
C SER A 38 -1.85 -2.17 4.72
N VAL A 39 -2.76 -1.20 4.84
CA VAL A 39 -3.97 -1.08 4.04
C VAL A 39 -3.59 -0.68 2.63
N ASN A 40 -4.04 -1.45 1.65
CA ASN A 40 -3.79 -1.22 0.23
C ASN A 40 -5.12 -1.04 -0.52
N VAL A 41 -5.28 0.11 -1.18
CA VAL A 41 -6.45 0.43 -1.99
C VAL A 41 -6.26 -0.10 -3.41
N LEU A 42 -6.89 -1.23 -3.74
CA LEU A 42 -6.91 -1.76 -5.12
C LEU A 42 -8.18 -1.36 -5.88
N LYS A 43 -9.26 -1.06 -5.16
CA LYS A 43 -10.52 -0.53 -5.68
C LYS A 43 -11.07 0.48 -4.70
N ARG A 44 -11.70 1.54 -5.22
CA ARG A 44 -12.38 2.57 -4.44
C ARG A 44 -13.34 1.99 -3.41
N GLY A 45 -14.18 1.05 -3.86
CA GLY A 45 -15.31 0.55 -3.08
C GLY A 45 -16.54 1.44 -3.19
N HIS A 46 -17.54 1.19 -2.36
CA HIS A 46 -18.83 1.91 -2.36
C HIS A 46 -19.17 2.54 -1.00
N LEU A 47 -18.50 2.11 0.08
CA LEU A 47 -18.72 2.67 1.41
C LEU A 47 -17.99 4.01 1.56
N PRO A 48 -18.53 4.94 2.36
CA PRO A 48 -17.87 6.22 2.60
C PRO A 48 -16.58 6.02 3.40
N LEU A 49 -15.56 6.84 3.13
CA LEU A 49 -14.26 6.79 3.83
C LEU A 49 -14.39 6.87 5.37
N GLY A 50 -15.40 7.60 5.86
CA GLY A 50 -15.72 7.69 7.28
C GLY A 50 -16.14 6.38 7.95
N GLN A 51 -16.49 5.33 7.17
CA GLN A 51 -16.71 3.98 7.68
C GLN A 51 -15.48 3.08 7.44
N LYS A 52 -14.79 3.27 6.31
CA LYS A 52 -13.67 2.41 5.91
C LYS A 52 -12.41 2.63 6.76
N ILE A 53 -12.10 3.89 7.09
CA ILE A 53 -10.91 4.22 7.87
C ILE A 53 -11.03 3.65 9.31
N PRO A 54 -12.13 3.88 10.06
CA PRO A 54 -12.29 3.27 11.38
C PRO A 54 -12.21 1.74 11.38
N HIS A 55 -12.82 1.08 10.39
CA HIS A 55 -12.77 -0.39 10.26
C HIS A 55 -11.31 -0.89 10.15
N CYS A 56 -10.50 -0.22 9.34
CA CYS A 56 -9.07 -0.55 9.24
C CYS A 56 -8.35 -0.33 10.58
N GLU A 57 -8.59 0.82 11.23
CA GLU A 57 -8.00 1.17 12.52
C GLU A 57 -8.33 0.14 13.61
N GLU A 58 -9.57 -0.32 13.66
CA GLU A 58 -10.06 -1.34 14.60
C GLU A 58 -9.34 -2.69 14.40
N ILE A 59 -9.15 -3.13 13.15
CA ILE A 59 -8.43 -4.38 12.85
C ILE A 59 -6.97 -4.30 13.30
N TYR A 60 -6.26 -3.21 12.99
CA TYR A 60 -4.87 -3.04 13.42
C TYR A 60 -4.76 -2.92 14.94
N ALA A 61 -5.67 -2.18 15.59
CA ALA A 61 -5.69 -2.05 17.05
C ALA A 61 -5.95 -3.40 17.73
N GLY A 62 -6.91 -4.19 17.25
CA GLY A 62 -7.21 -5.54 17.75
C GLY A 62 -6.02 -6.49 17.65
N ASN A 63 -5.16 -6.29 16.65
CA ASN A 63 -3.93 -7.06 16.44
C ASN A 63 -2.69 -6.45 17.12
N ARG A 64 -2.84 -5.34 17.87
CA ARG A 64 -1.75 -4.62 18.54
C ARG A 64 -0.64 -4.16 17.57
N GLN A 65 -1.05 -3.75 16.36
CA GLN A 65 -0.16 -3.29 15.31
C GLN A 65 -0.48 -1.84 14.92
N PRO A 66 0.51 -1.06 14.45
CA PRO A 66 0.23 0.26 13.89
C PRO A 66 -0.53 0.12 12.57
N CYS A 67 -1.57 0.95 12.39
CA CYS A 67 -2.27 1.08 11.12
C CYS A 67 -1.44 1.91 10.15
N HIS A 68 -1.20 1.39 8.95
CA HIS A 68 -0.51 2.11 7.88
C HIS A 68 -1.37 2.09 6.63
N PHE A 69 -1.57 3.25 6.00
CA PHE A 69 -2.24 3.35 4.70
C PHE A 69 -1.20 3.54 3.61
N ARG A 70 -1.25 2.71 2.57
CA ARG A 70 -0.47 2.90 1.36
C ARG A 70 -1.29 3.67 0.34
N LEU A 71 -0.91 4.93 0.13
CA LEU A 71 -1.52 5.81 -0.85
C LEU A 71 -0.89 5.59 -2.23
N THR A 72 -1.74 5.43 -3.23
CA THR A 72 -1.38 5.32 -4.65
C THR A 72 -2.43 6.11 -5.45
N PRO A 73 -2.21 6.35 -6.76
CA PRO A 73 -3.24 6.97 -7.61
C PRO A 73 -4.57 6.20 -7.69
N LEU A 74 -4.66 4.97 -7.14
CA LEU A 74 -5.91 4.21 -7.04
C LEU A 74 -6.78 4.63 -5.84
N ALA A 75 -6.21 5.34 -4.88
CA ALA A 75 -6.94 5.89 -3.75
C ALA A 75 -7.72 7.15 -4.16
N GLU A 76 -8.82 7.41 -3.46
CA GLU A 76 -9.58 8.65 -3.60
C GLU A 76 -8.74 9.84 -3.11
N PRO A 77 -8.71 10.98 -3.81
CA PRO A 77 -7.97 12.17 -3.38
C PRO A 77 -8.34 12.66 -1.97
N GLU A 78 -9.59 12.42 -1.55
CA GLU A 78 -10.11 12.79 -0.24
C GLU A 78 -9.54 11.95 0.90
N LEU A 79 -8.90 10.81 0.60
CA LEU A 79 -8.34 9.92 1.62
C LEU A 79 -7.19 10.57 2.39
N GLU A 80 -6.26 11.22 1.70
CA GLU A 80 -5.08 11.81 2.35
C GLU A 80 -5.45 12.91 3.35
N PRO A 81 -6.27 13.93 3.02
CA PRO A 81 -6.70 14.94 3.99
C PRO A 81 -7.48 14.36 5.18
N LEU A 82 -8.28 13.30 4.95
CA LEU A 82 -9.00 12.64 6.03
C LEU A 82 -8.07 11.88 6.98
N LEU A 83 -7.01 11.27 6.46
CA LEU A 83 -5.99 10.63 7.28
C LEU A 83 -5.17 11.67 8.05
N GLU A 84 -4.78 12.78 7.42
CA GLU A 84 -4.09 13.89 8.10
C GLU A 84 -4.92 14.45 9.26
N ALA A 85 -6.23 14.66 9.06
CA ALA A 85 -7.14 15.10 10.11
C ALA A 85 -7.25 14.12 11.29
N ARG A 86 -6.89 12.85 11.10
CA ARG A 86 -6.83 11.80 12.12
C ARG A 86 -5.44 11.62 12.73
N GLY A 87 -4.46 12.46 12.36
CA GLY A 87 -3.11 12.45 12.92
C GLY A 87 -2.11 11.54 12.20
N TYR A 88 -2.44 11.04 11.00
CA TYR A 88 -1.45 10.34 10.17
C TYR A 88 -0.44 11.33 9.58
N CYS A 89 0.78 10.85 9.34
CA CYS A 89 1.84 11.61 8.68
C CYS A 89 2.42 10.82 7.50
N ARG A 90 2.82 11.52 6.44
CA ARG A 90 3.48 10.89 5.27
C ARG A 90 4.83 10.28 5.69
N SER A 91 5.10 9.06 5.23
CA SER A 91 6.36 8.36 5.49
C SER A 91 6.58 7.26 4.46
N GLY A 92 7.84 6.99 4.09
CA GLY A 92 8.19 5.87 3.21
C GLY A 92 7.72 6.06 1.76
N GLU A 93 7.94 7.26 1.21
CA GLU A 93 7.65 7.57 -0.19
C GLU A 93 8.35 6.56 -1.12
N THR A 94 7.61 6.08 -2.11
CA THR A 94 8.08 5.06 -3.06
C THR A 94 7.77 5.53 -4.47
N GLU A 95 8.78 5.52 -5.33
CA GLU A 95 8.62 5.79 -6.75
C GLU A 95 8.51 4.49 -7.54
N VAL A 96 7.50 4.41 -8.42
CA VAL A 96 7.35 3.31 -9.37
C VAL A 96 7.85 3.79 -10.73
N ARG A 97 8.89 3.11 -11.25
CA ARG A 97 9.50 3.43 -12.55
C ARG A 97 9.27 2.31 -13.54
N ILE A 98 9.06 2.67 -14.80
CA ILE A 98 8.74 1.72 -15.88
C ILE A 98 9.73 1.96 -17.01
N CYS A 99 10.33 0.89 -17.51
CA CYS A 99 11.21 0.90 -18.67
C CYS A 99 10.86 -0.28 -19.58
N PRO A 100 10.71 -0.07 -20.91
CA PRO A 100 10.56 -1.19 -21.82
C PRO A 100 11.82 -2.08 -21.80
N LEU A 101 11.63 -3.39 -21.65
CA LEU A 101 12.75 -4.35 -21.58
C LEU A 101 13.64 -4.35 -22.83
N HIS A 102 13.09 -3.97 -24.00
CA HIS A 102 13.85 -3.89 -25.25
C HIS A 102 14.68 -2.60 -25.39
N THR A 103 14.48 -1.63 -24.51
CA THR A 103 15.21 -0.36 -24.47
C THR A 103 16.23 -0.32 -23.33
N ALA A 104 16.17 -1.28 -22.40
CA ALA A 104 17.14 -1.41 -21.32
C ALA A 104 18.47 -1.92 -21.89
N GLU A 105 19.43 -1.02 -22.10
CA GLU A 105 20.82 -1.43 -22.25
C GLU A 105 21.27 -2.11 -20.96
N ALA A 106 21.83 -3.31 -21.05
CA ALA A 106 22.39 -4.00 -19.90
C ALA A 106 23.52 -3.14 -19.33
N VAL A 107 23.32 -2.59 -18.13
CA VAL A 107 24.39 -1.93 -17.38
C VAL A 107 25.43 -3.00 -17.09
N ARG A 108 26.53 -3.01 -17.86
CA ARG A 108 27.72 -3.78 -17.52
C ARG A 108 28.38 -3.07 -16.36
N GLU A 109 28.34 -3.70 -15.20
CA GLU A 109 29.09 -3.26 -14.03
C GLU A 109 30.57 -3.18 -14.43
N THR A 110 31.08 -1.96 -14.57
CA THR A 110 32.46 -1.70 -14.97
C THR A 110 33.16 -1.03 -13.78
N ASP A 111 34.21 -1.70 -13.33
CA ASP A 111 35.31 -1.24 -12.48
C ASP A 111 35.04 -1.05 -10.97
N ALA A 112 35.22 -2.16 -10.25
CA ALA A 112 35.90 -2.11 -8.95
C ALA A 112 37.37 -1.70 -9.20
N VAL A 113 37.79 -0.56 -8.64
CA VAL A 113 39.20 -0.21 -8.41
C VAL A 113 39.44 -0.22 -6.91
#